data_AF-A0A7C9LD71-F1
#
_entry.id   AF-A0A7C9LD71-F1
#
_cell.length_a   1.000
_cell.length_b   1.000
_cell.length_c   1.000
_cell.angle_alpha   90.00
_cell.angle_beta   90.00
_cell.angle_gamma   90.00
#
_symmetry.space_group_name_H-M   'P 1'
#
loop_
_entity.id
_entity.type
_entity.pdbx_description
1 polymer ?
#
loop_
_entity_poly.entity_id
_entity_poly.type
_entity_poly.pdbx_seq_one_letter_code
_entity_poly.pdbx_strand_id
1 'polypeptide(L)'
;MAYIMDIPSPQEIGKNIQKHRRAQKITQKEFAKRLGKSERTIQKYESGEIIMKLDVVKEVANELNIPFQELLYPAGIDNAAKEPIKQSTSYEFHTMSDVINVLFAITELTDFSFELTNTKPPESPEWTAGIKVNGKGNGKYDADFCLFMENWITKKNMLQTGKISKEKFDSWKSDMLAYYKDSRLDNEAD
;
A
#
# COMPACT_ATOMS: atom_id res chain seq x y z
N MET A 1 -17.91 -12.54 -15.56
CA MET A 1 -16.86 -11.94 -16.41
C MET A 1 -15.79 -11.39 -15.48
N ALA A 2 -14.60 -11.98 -15.47
CA ALA A 2 -13.49 -11.51 -14.65
C ALA A 2 -13.01 -10.17 -15.21
N TYR A 3 -13.04 -9.12 -14.38
CA TYR A 3 -12.40 -7.85 -14.72
C TYR A 3 -10.90 -8.06 -14.46
N ILE A 4 -10.13 -8.31 -15.51
CA ILE A 4 -8.69 -8.14 -15.46
C ILE A 4 -8.50 -6.64 -15.24
N MET A 5 -8.01 -6.22 -14.08
CA MET A 5 -7.55 -4.84 -13.91
C MET A 5 -6.33 -4.67 -14.82
N ASP A 6 -6.57 -4.21 -16.05
CA ASP A 6 -5.50 -3.95 -17.01
C ASP A 6 -4.52 -2.96 -16.39
N ILE A 7 -3.25 -3.37 -16.34
CA ILE A 7 -2.16 -2.53 -15.91
C ILE A 7 -2.13 -1.32 -16.86
N PRO A 8 -2.12 -0.08 -16.35
CA PRO A 8 -2.16 1.11 -17.17
C PRO A 8 -1.00 1.15 -18.15
N SER A 9 -1.25 1.65 -19.35
CA SER A 9 -0.21 1.82 -20.35
C SER A 9 0.92 2.72 -19.83
N PRO A 10 2.16 2.56 -20.32
CA PRO A 10 3.28 3.44 -19.98
C PRO A 10 2.96 4.93 -20.20
N GLN A 11 2.12 5.25 -21.19
CA GLN A 11 1.68 6.61 -21.50
C GLN A 11 0.74 7.17 -20.42
N GLU A 12 -0.14 6.35 -19.86
CA GLU A 12 -1.03 6.76 -18.76
C GLU A 12 -0.24 7.00 -17.48
N ILE A 13 0.70 6.11 -17.15
CA ILE A 13 1.60 6.30 -16.02
C ILE A 13 2.41 7.58 -16.20
N GLY A 14 2.97 7.82 -17.39
CA GLY A 14 3.70 9.04 -17.72
C GLY A 14 2.88 10.32 -17.55
N LYS A 15 1.62 10.32 -17.99
CA LYS A 15 0.69 11.43 -17.78
C LYS A 15 0.42 11.69 -16.29
N ASN A 16 0.29 10.64 -15.48
CA ASN A 16 0.08 10.78 -14.04
C ASN A 16 1.30 11.39 -13.34
N ILE A 17 2.51 10.92 -13.68
CA ILE A 17 3.76 11.51 -13.18
C ILE A 17 3.80 13.00 -13.51
N GLN A 18 3.51 13.36 -14.76
CA GLN A 18 3.49 14.74 -15.20
C GLN A 18 2.45 15.59 -14.43
N LYS A 19 1.25 15.06 -14.22
CA LYS A 19 0.17 15.74 -13.49
C LYS A 19 0.60 16.08 -12.07
N HIS A 20 1.13 15.11 -11.32
CA HIS A 20 1.56 15.31 -9.94
C HIS A 20 2.78 16.23 -9.84
N ARG A 21 3.75 16.09 -10.76
CA ARG A 21 4.90 17.01 -10.82
C ARG A 21 4.45 18.46 -11.02
N ARG A 22 3.54 18.69 -11.97
CA ARG A 22 3.00 20.04 -12.24
C ARG A 22 2.18 20.58 -11.06
N ALA A 23 1.48 19.72 -10.32
CA ALA A 23 0.78 20.12 -9.10
C ALA A 23 1.74 20.61 -8.00
N GLN A 24 2.96 20.06 -7.93
CA GLN A 24 4.02 20.57 -7.08
C GLN A 24 4.74 21.82 -7.64
N LYS A 25 4.38 22.27 -8.85
CA LYS A 25 4.98 23.42 -9.55
C LYS A 25 6.49 23.31 -9.80
N ILE A 26 7.01 22.09 -9.96
CA ILE A 26 8.44 21.86 -10.28
C ILE A 26 8.62 21.52 -11.76
N THR A 27 9.77 21.89 -12.33
CA THR A 27 10.15 21.58 -13.72
C THR A 27 10.64 20.14 -13.88
N GLN A 28 10.70 19.63 -15.12
CA GLN A 28 11.29 18.30 -15.38
C GLN A 28 12.77 18.26 -14.97
N LYS A 29 13.50 19.36 -15.18
CA LYS A 29 14.92 19.50 -14.78
C LYS A 29 15.11 19.42 -13.27
N GLU A 30 14.26 20.09 -12.50
CA GLU A 30 14.29 20.01 -11.04
C GLU A 30 13.92 18.62 -10.54
N PHE A 31 12.85 18.04 -11.09
CA PHE A 31 12.42 16.69 -10.72
C PHE A 31 13.49 15.64 -11.04
N ALA A 32 14.17 15.77 -12.18
CA ALA A 32 15.30 14.93 -12.56
C ALA A 32 16.44 15.03 -11.55
N LYS A 33 16.77 16.25 -11.09
CA LYS A 33 17.81 16.47 -10.07
C LYS A 33 17.46 15.77 -8.76
N ARG A 34 16.19 15.78 -8.35
CA ARG A 34 15.76 15.13 -7.11
C ARG A 34 15.84 13.59 -7.19
N LEU A 35 15.49 13.02 -8.34
CA LEU A 35 15.60 11.58 -8.61
C LEU A 35 17.02 11.12 -9.00
N GLY A 36 18.01 12.01 -9.07
CA GLY A 36 19.36 11.68 -9.56
C GLY A 36 19.36 11.15 -10.99
N LYS A 37 18.43 11.60 -11.86
CA LYS A 37 18.33 11.22 -13.27
C LYS A 37 18.57 12.41 -14.19
N SER A 38 18.66 12.15 -15.50
CA SER A 38 18.71 13.21 -16.52
C SER A 38 17.31 13.77 -16.81
N GLU A 39 17.22 15.04 -17.22
CA GLU A 39 15.96 15.64 -17.69
C GLU A 39 15.34 14.83 -18.84
N ARG A 40 16.19 14.32 -19.76
CA ARG A 40 15.77 13.43 -20.85
C ARG A 40 15.10 12.16 -20.34
N THR A 41 15.58 11.59 -19.24
CA THR A 41 14.98 10.41 -18.61
C THR A 41 13.57 10.71 -18.11
N ILE A 42 13.38 11.85 -17.43
CA ILE A 42 12.06 12.29 -16.97
C ILE A 42 11.11 12.56 -18.14
N GLN A 43 11.60 13.16 -19.23
CA GLN A 43 10.80 13.33 -20.45
C GLN A 43 10.30 11.99 -20.99
N LYS A 44 11.16 10.97 -21.03
CA LYS A 44 10.78 9.63 -21.48
C LYS A 44 9.82 8.91 -20.54
N TYR A 45 9.93 9.15 -19.24
CA TYR A 45 8.96 8.66 -18.26
C TYR A 45 7.60 9.33 -18.47
N GLU A 46 7.55 10.65 -18.57
CA GLU A 46 6.30 11.40 -18.74
C GLU A 46 5.62 11.18 -20.09
N SER A 47 6.39 10.88 -21.15
CA SER A 47 5.85 10.54 -22.47
C SER A 47 5.42 9.07 -22.60
N GLY A 48 5.85 8.21 -21.69
CA GLY A 48 5.67 6.75 -21.81
C GLY A 48 6.53 6.12 -22.90
N GLU A 49 7.61 6.79 -23.36
CA GLU A 49 8.55 6.23 -24.34
C GLU A 49 9.33 5.04 -23.76
N ILE A 50 9.56 5.03 -22.44
CA ILE A 50 10.22 3.94 -21.73
C ILE A 50 9.25 3.33 -20.73
N ILE A 51 9.13 2.00 -20.77
CA ILE A 51 8.45 1.22 -19.74
C ILE A 51 9.30 1.24 -18.47
N MET A 52 8.76 1.82 -17.41
CA MET A 52 9.40 1.83 -16.09
C MET A 52 9.14 0.50 -15.38
N LYS A 53 10.18 -0.04 -14.75
CA LYS A 53 10.02 -1.13 -13.79
C LYS A 53 9.33 -0.61 -12.52
N LEU A 54 8.70 -1.52 -11.77
CA LEU A 54 7.89 -1.16 -10.61
C LEU A 54 8.69 -0.44 -9.50
N ASP A 55 9.93 -0.81 -9.29
CA ASP A 55 10.87 -0.13 -8.39
C ASP A 55 11.07 1.35 -8.77
N VAL A 56 11.23 1.64 -10.06
CA VAL A 56 11.33 3.01 -10.59
C VAL A 56 10.01 3.77 -10.41
N VAL A 57 8.87 3.13 -10.65
CA VAL A 57 7.55 3.75 -10.41
C VAL A 57 7.39 4.12 -8.92
N LYS A 58 7.82 3.24 -8.01
CA LYS A 58 7.83 3.52 -6.55
C LYS A 58 8.78 4.68 -6.20
N GLU A 59 9.97 4.71 -6.75
CA GLU A 59 10.96 5.80 -6.56
C GLU A 59 10.37 7.16 -6.99
N VAL A 60 9.76 7.20 -8.18
CA VAL A 60 9.11 8.40 -8.73
C VAL A 60 7.93 8.86 -7.87
N ALA A 61 7.11 7.93 -7.40
CA ALA A 61 5.97 8.25 -6.53
C ALA A 61 6.40 8.81 -5.17
N ASN A 62 7.44 8.23 -4.57
CA ASN A 62 8.02 8.70 -3.32
C ASN A 62 8.53 10.14 -3.45
N GLU A 63 9.22 10.47 -4.55
CA GLU A 63 9.67 11.84 -4.81
C GLU A 63 8.49 12.81 -5.05
N LEU A 64 7.40 12.32 -5.65
CA LEU A 64 6.15 13.07 -5.79
C LEU A 64 5.31 13.11 -4.51
N ASN A 65 5.77 12.48 -3.43
CA ASN A 65 5.08 12.38 -2.14
C ASN A 65 3.63 11.88 -2.29
N ILE A 66 3.44 10.88 -3.16
CA ILE A 66 2.16 10.19 -3.41
C ILE A 66 2.37 8.67 -3.32
N PRO A 67 1.32 7.89 -3.01
CA PRO A 67 1.34 6.45 -3.21
C PRO A 67 1.63 6.11 -4.68
N PHE A 68 2.48 5.12 -4.94
CA PHE A 68 2.78 4.69 -6.32
C PHE A 68 1.54 4.20 -7.08
N GLN A 69 0.52 3.74 -6.36
CA GLN A 69 -0.77 3.38 -6.92
C GLN A 69 -1.47 4.57 -7.57
N GLU A 70 -1.24 5.83 -7.15
CA GLU A 70 -1.82 7.00 -7.84
C GLU A 70 -1.18 7.25 -9.21
N LEU A 71 0.05 6.75 -9.43
CA LEU A 71 0.68 6.77 -10.75
C LEU A 71 0.12 5.70 -11.68
N LEU A 72 -0.35 4.58 -11.10
CA LEU A 72 -0.96 3.50 -11.85
C LEU A 72 -2.44 3.81 -12.10
N TYR A 73 -3.21 4.10 -11.06
CA TYR A 73 -4.66 4.25 -11.10
C TYR A 73 -5.04 5.66 -10.61
N PRO A 74 -5.18 6.66 -11.51
CA PRO A 74 -5.51 8.00 -11.09
C PRO A 74 -6.93 8.05 -10.51
N ALA A 75 -7.09 8.71 -9.36
CA ALA A 75 -8.40 9.06 -8.84
C ALA A 75 -9.15 9.92 -9.88
N GLY A 76 -10.11 9.31 -10.58
CA GLY A 76 -10.78 9.91 -11.74
C GLY A 76 -11.36 8.93 -12.76
N ILE A 77 -11.55 7.64 -12.44
CA ILE A 77 -12.59 6.87 -13.15
C ILE A 77 -13.93 7.41 -12.64
N ASP A 78 -14.47 8.35 -13.40
CA ASP A 78 -15.76 8.97 -13.10
C ASP A 78 -16.86 7.90 -13.11
N ASN A 79 -17.45 7.67 -11.93
CA ASN A 79 -18.84 7.33 -11.68
C ASN A 79 -19.69 6.84 -12.88
N ALA A 80 -19.46 5.62 -13.35
CA ALA A 80 -20.39 4.90 -14.22
C ALA A 80 -20.52 3.42 -13.80
N ALA A 81 -20.64 3.20 -12.49
CA ALA A 81 -21.37 2.11 -11.85
C ALA A 81 -21.14 2.26 -10.34
N LYS A 82 -21.83 3.21 -9.72
CA LYS A 82 -22.14 3.08 -8.29
C LYS A 82 -23.20 1.98 -8.13
N GLU A 83 -22.85 0.75 -8.47
CA GLU A 83 -23.25 -0.31 -7.55
C GLU A 83 -22.36 -0.05 -6.33
N PRO A 84 -22.92 0.24 -5.14
CA PRO A 84 -22.08 0.25 -3.95
C PRO A 84 -21.35 -1.09 -3.97
N ILE A 85 -20.02 -1.09 -3.83
CA ILE A 85 -19.30 -2.33 -3.52
C ILE A 85 -19.87 -2.76 -2.17
N LYS A 86 -20.94 -3.54 -2.23
CA LYS A 86 -21.68 -4.12 -1.12
C LYS A 86 -20.91 -5.35 -0.70
N GLN A 87 -19.65 -5.13 -0.36
CA GLN A 87 -18.85 -6.09 0.38
C GLN A 87 -17.82 -5.33 1.21
N SER A 88 -18.30 -4.31 1.93
CA SER A 88 -17.83 -4.16 3.30
C SER A 88 -18.27 -5.41 4.05
N THR A 89 -17.51 -6.49 3.95
CA THR A 89 -17.45 -7.43 5.08
C THR A 89 -16.75 -6.66 6.18
N SER A 90 -17.51 -5.84 6.91
CA SER A 90 -17.07 -5.37 8.21
C SER A 90 -16.85 -6.63 9.03
N TYR A 91 -15.58 -6.97 9.28
CA TYR A 91 -15.26 -7.96 10.29
C TYR A 91 -15.66 -7.36 11.63
N GLU A 92 -16.72 -7.90 12.22
CA GLU A 92 -17.22 -7.49 13.52
C GLU A 92 -16.69 -8.46 14.58
N PHE A 93 -15.87 -7.94 15.48
CA PHE A 93 -15.39 -8.67 16.65
C PHE A 93 -16.35 -8.40 17.81
N HIS A 94 -16.98 -9.45 18.33
CA HIS A 94 -17.93 -9.37 19.44
C HIS A 94 -17.29 -9.82 20.75
N THR A 95 -16.32 -10.73 20.67
CA THR A 95 -15.66 -11.34 21.82
C THR A 95 -14.15 -11.40 21.64
N MET A 96 -13.44 -11.65 22.74
CA MET A 96 -12.01 -11.88 22.67
C MET A 96 -11.65 -13.20 21.95
N SER A 97 -12.58 -14.16 21.93
CA SER A 97 -12.44 -15.39 21.13
C SER A 97 -12.34 -15.09 19.64
N ASP A 98 -13.07 -14.08 19.13
CA ASP A 98 -12.99 -13.69 17.72
C ASP A 98 -11.59 -13.19 17.37
N VAL A 99 -10.98 -12.42 18.26
CA VAL A 99 -9.61 -11.92 18.09
C VAL A 99 -8.59 -13.07 18.13
N ILE A 100 -8.73 -13.98 19.09
CA ILE A 100 -7.83 -15.14 19.21
C ILE A 100 -7.99 -16.09 18.01
N ASN A 101 -9.19 -16.29 17.51
CA ASN A 101 -9.44 -17.16 16.35
C ASN A 101 -8.76 -16.62 15.09
N VAL A 102 -8.73 -15.29 14.90
CA VAL A 102 -7.93 -14.69 13.83
C VAL A 102 -6.44 -14.98 14.02
N LEU A 103 -5.92 -14.92 15.26
CA LEU A 103 -4.53 -15.27 15.55
C LEU A 103 -4.22 -16.73 15.20
N PHE A 104 -5.09 -17.67 15.54
CA PHE A 104 -4.93 -19.06 15.13
C PHE A 104 -4.96 -19.24 13.61
N ALA A 105 -5.92 -18.61 12.93
CA ALA A 105 -6.01 -18.69 11.48
C ALA A 105 -4.76 -18.13 10.78
N ILE A 106 -4.20 -17.00 11.27
CA ILE A 106 -2.99 -16.45 10.65
C ILE A 106 -1.75 -17.31 10.95
N THR A 107 -1.68 -18.02 12.08
CA THR A 107 -0.53 -18.89 12.40
C THR A 107 -0.41 -20.11 11.48
N GLU A 108 -1.48 -20.47 10.78
CA GLU A 108 -1.48 -21.58 9.82
C GLU A 108 -1.00 -21.17 8.42
N LEU A 109 -0.77 -19.87 8.18
CA LEU A 109 -0.31 -19.36 6.89
C LEU A 109 1.18 -19.64 6.67
N THR A 110 1.54 -20.10 5.49
CA THR A 110 2.93 -20.34 5.07
C THR A 110 3.51 -19.13 4.33
N ASP A 111 2.66 -18.41 3.59
CA ASP A 111 3.01 -17.22 2.82
C ASP A 111 3.30 -15.96 3.66
N PHE A 112 3.02 -16.01 4.97
CA PHE A 112 3.14 -14.89 5.89
C PHE A 112 3.87 -15.31 7.16
N SER A 113 5.13 -14.92 7.31
CA SER A 113 5.97 -15.32 8.44
C SER A 113 5.94 -14.27 9.55
N PHE A 114 5.60 -14.70 10.76
CA PHE A 114 5.64 -13.82 11.93
C PHE A 114 6.03 -14.54 13.22
N GLU A 115 6.53 -13.74 14.15
CA GLU A 115 6.86 -14.14 15.51
C GLU A 115 5.81 -13.58 16.47
N LEU A 116 5.37 -14.40 17.43
CA LEU A 116 4.63 -13.90 18.59
C LEU A 116 5.65 -13.53 19.67
N THR A 117 5.57 -12.29 20.15
CA THR A 117 6.46 -11.77 21.20
C THR A 117 5.67 -11.56 22.48
N ASN A 118 6.26 -11.93 23.61
CA ASN A 118 5.69 -11.64 24.93
C ASN A 118 6.80 -11.24 25.90
N THR A 119 6.59 -10.13 26.61
CA THR A 119 7.43 -9.68 27.72
C THR A 119 6.60 -9.61 28.99
N LYS A 120 7.19 -9.95 30.14
CA LYS A 120 6.55 -9.75 31.44
C LYS A 120 7.60 -9.56 32.55
N PRO A 121 7.21 -8.98 33.71
CA PRO A 121 8.05 -8.98 34.90
C PRO A 121 8.23 -10.37 35.53
N PRO A 122 9.39 -10.66 36.17
CA PRO A 122 10.53 -9.76 36.40
C PRO A 122 11.53 -9.68 35.24
N GLU A 123 11.36 -10.48 34.18
CA GLU A 123 12.32 -10.53 33.05
C GLU A 123 12.36 -9.22 32.24
N SER A 124 11.26 -8.48 32.23
CA SER A 124 11.12 -7.14 31.63
C SER A 124 10.26 -6.26 32.53
N PRO A 125 10.56 -4.95 32.69
CA PRO A 125 9.66 -4.03 33.40
C PRO A 125 8.32 -3.87 32.67
N GLU A 126 8.30 -4.12 31.36
CA GLU A 126 7.12 -3.98 30.51
C GLU A 126 6.39 -5.31 30.34
N TRP A 127 5.07 -5.27 30.50
CA TRP A 127 4.19 -6.40 30.19
C TRP A 127 3.48 -6.17 28.86
N THR A 128 3.99 -6.79 27.79
CA THR A 128 3.49 -6.58 26.43
C THR A 128 3.40 -7.89 25.66
N ALA A 129 2.46 -7.94 24.71
CA ALA A 129 2.35 -9.01 23.74
C ALA A 129 2.17 -8.39 22.35
N GLY A 130 2.69 -9.05 21.31
CA GLY A 130 2.64 -8.52 19.95
C GLY A 130 2.97 -9.55 18.89
N ILE A 131 2.73 -9.14 17.64
CA ILE A 131 3.13 -9.86 16.43
C ILE A 131 4.28 -9.07 15.81
N LYS A 132 5.34 -9.76 15.40
CA LYS A 132 6.50 -9.17 14.74
C LYS A 132 6.75 -9.87 13.42
N VAL A 133 6.76 -9.09 12.34
CA VAL A 133 7.09 -9.56 10.99
C VAL A 133 8.48 -9.03 10.64
N ASN A 134 9.34 -9.91 10.12
CA ASN A 134 10.61 -9.49 9.55
C ASN A 134 10.44 -9.29 8.05
N GLY A 135 10.44 -8.05 7.55
CA GLY A 135 10.28 -7.77 6.12
C GLY A 135 11.37 -8.33 5.21
N LYS A 136 12.47 -8.88 5.77
CA LYS A 136 13.50 -9.66 5.06
C LYS A 136 13.40 -11.16 5.33
N GLY A 137 12.26 -11.61 5.86
CA GLY A 137 11.95 -13.01 6.09
C GLY A 137 11.70 -13.76 4.78
N ASN A 138 11.24 -15.00 4.93
CA ASN A 138 11.03 -15.91 3.81
C ASN A 138 9.57 -15.95 3.34
N GLY A 139 8.65 -15.31 4.06
CA GLY A 139 7.24 -15.24 3.67
C GLY A 139 7.06 -14.37 2.44
N LYS A 140 6.26 -14.87 1.49
CA LYS A 140 5.90 -14.19 0.24
C LYS A 140 5.43 -12.76 0.46
N TYR A 141 4.70 -12.49 1.54
CA TYR A 141 4.11 -11.18 1.84
C TYR A 141 4.76 -10.42 3.01
N ASP A 142 5.89 -10.88 3.55
CA ASP A 142 6.51 -10.26 4.72
C ASP A 142 6.91 -8.79 4.47
N ALA A 143 7.57 -8.52 3.35
CA ALA A 143 8.00 -7.17 2.98
C ALA A 143 6.82 -6.24 2.72
N ASP A 144 5.79 -6.74 2.02
CA ASP A 144 4.57 -5.98 1.71
C ASP A 144 3.79 -5.64 2.99
N PHE A 145 3.75 -6.55 3.97
CA PHE A 145 3.16 -6.28 5.28
C PHE A 145 3.91 -5.17 6.03
N CYS A 146 5.24 -5.19 6.04
CA CYS A 146 6.02 -4.10 6.65
C CYS A 146 5.73 -2.74 5.98
N LEU A 147 5.69 -2.70 4.65
CA LEU A 147 5.34 -1.48 3.90
C LEU A 147 3.90 -1.01 4.19
N PHE A 148 2.95 -1.95 4.31
CA PHE A 148 1.59 -1.63 4.72
C PHE A 148 1.55 -1.01 6.13
N MET A 149 2.29 -1.58 7.09
CA MET A 149 2.34 -1.07 8.46
C MET A 149 2.93 0.35 8.53
N GLU A 150 4.00 0.64 7.78
CA GLU A 150 4.57 1.99 7.66
C GLU A 150 3.53 3.00 7.14
N ASN A 151 2.80 2.61 6.09
CA ASN A 151 1.75 3.43 5.52
C ASN A 151 0.61 3.66 6.52
N TRP A 152 0.16 2.59 7.18
CA TRP A 152 -0.95 2.66 8.14
C TRP A 152 -0.61 3.52 9.35
N ILE A 153 0.60 3.39 9.91
CA ILE A 153 1.09 4.24 11.01
C ILE A 153 1.07 5.71 10.58
N THR A 154 1.57 6.01 9.39
CA THR A 154 1.55 7.37 8.83
C THR A 154 0.12 7.90 8.73
N LYS A 155 -0.81 7.10 8.20
CA LYS A 155 -2.23 7.49 8.07
C LYS A 155 -2.93 7.66 9.42
N LYS A 156 -2.64 6.82 10.42
CA LYS A 156 -3.15 7.00 11.79
C LYS A 156 -2.65 8.32 12.38
N ASN A 157 -1.37 8.63 12.24
CA ASN A 157 -0.80 9.89 12.72
C ASN A 157 -1.43 11.10 12.02
N MET A 158 -1.65 11.04 10.70
CA MET A 158 -2.34 12.10 9.96
C MET A 158 -3.79 12.28 10.43
N LEU A 159 -4.51 11.19 10.70
CA LEU A 159 -5.88 11.26 11.23
C LEU A 159 -5.90 11.88 12.63
N GLN A 160 -5.02 11.42 13.53
CA GLN A 160 -4.90 11.93 14.90
C GLN A 160 -4.54 13.41 14.95
N THR A 161 -3.68 13.87 14.05
CA THR A 161 -3.25 15.28 13.94
C THR A 161 -4.19 16.13 13.09
N GLY A 162 -5.31 15.59 12.61
CA GLY A 162 -6.30 16.31 11.79
C GLY A 162 -5.86 16.66 10.37
N LYS A 163 -4.74 16.10 9.88
CA LYS A 163 -4.24 16.32 8.51
C LYS A 163 -5.10 15.63 7.45
N ILE A 164 -5.84 14.59 7.82
CA ILE A 164 -6.85 13.94 6.97
C ILE A 164 -8.15 13.77 7.77
N SER A 165 -9.27 13.82 7.07
CA SER A 165 -10.57 13.55 7.67
C SER A 165 -10.81 12.05 7.84
N LYS A 166 -11.82 11.70 8.65
CA LYS A 166 -12.25 10.31 8.86
C LYS A 166 -12.69 9.66 7.55
N GLU A 167 -13.40 10.39 6.70
CA GLU A 167 -13.87 9.91 5.39
C GLU A 167 -12.68 9.60 4.46
N LYS A 168 -11.66 10.45 4.44
CA LYS A 168 -10.44 10.20 3.66
C LYS A 168 -9.66 9.00 4.19
N PHE A 169 -9.62 8.81 5.50
CA PHE A 169 -9.00 7.63 6.10
C PHE A 169 -9.80 6.35 5.80
N ASP A 170 -11.13 6.41 5.83
CA ASP A 170 -11.99 5.27 5.50
C ASP A 170 -11.92 4.92 4.00
N SER A 171 -11.86 5.91 3.11
CA SER A 171 -11.57 5.70 1.68
C SER A 171 -10.23 4.97 1.51
N TRP A 172 -9.18 5.44 2.17
CA TRP A 172 -7.86 4.82 2.10
C TRP A 172 -7.87 3.34 2.57
N LYS A 173 -8.62 3.00 3.63
CA LYS A 173 -8.77 1.59 4.04
C LYS A 173 -9.40 0.75 2.93
N SER A 174 -10.46 1.25 2.29
CA SER A 174 -11.12 0.56 1.18
C SER A 174 -10.15 0.35 0.01
N ASP A 175 -9.34 1.36 -0.32
CA ASP A 175 -8.34 1.27 -1.38
C ASP A 175 -7.26 0.22 -1.07
N MET A 176 -6.82 0.12 0.20
CA MET A 176 -5.86 -0.90 0.63
C MET A 176 -6.43 -2.31 0.57
N LEU A 177 -7.69 -2.50 0.96
CA LEU A 177 -8.37 -3.80 0.83
C LEU A 177 -8.55 -4.20 -0.64
N ALA A 178 -8.89 -3.25 -1.52
CA ALA A 178 -8.98 -3.50 -2.95
C ALA A 178 -7.62 -3.88 -3.55
N TYR A 179 -6.54 -3.20 -3.13
CA TYR A 179 -5.18 -3.49 -3.59
C TYR A 179 -4.72 -4.91 -3.25
N TYR A 180 -4.97 -5.38 -2.02
CA TYR A 180 -4.57 -6.74 -1.59
C TYR A 180 -5.57 -7.84 -1.97
N LYS A 181 -6.72 -7.51 -2.57
CA LYS A 181 -7.79 -8.48 -2.88
C LYS A 181 -7.32 -9.69 -3.68
N ASP A 182 -6.40 -9.47 -4.63
CA ASP A 182 -5.88 -10.52 -5.50
C ASP A 182 -4.54 -11.11 -5.00
N SER A 183 -4.03 -10.63 -3.86
CA SER A 183 -2.84 -11.18 -3.19
C SER A 183 -3.23 -12.41 -2.37
N ARG A 184 -3.39 -13.55 -3.06
CA ARG A 184 -3.84 -14.80 -2.44
C ARG A 184 -2.77 -15.43 -1.57
N LEU A 185 -3.19 -15.80 -0.35
CA LEU A 185 -2.44 -16.58 0.60
C LEU A 185 -2.68 -18.06 0.36
N ASP A 186 -1.60 -18.84 0.32
CA ASP A 186 -1.68 -20.29 0.31
C ASP A 186 -1.82 -20.81 1.75
N ASN A 187 -2.79 -21.72 1.96
CA ASN A 187 -3.12 -22.28 3.28
C ASN A 187 -2.47 -23.65 3.52
N GLU A 188 -1.70 -24.16 2.57
CA GLU A 188 -1.05 -25.47 2.64
C GLU A 188 0.44 -25.34 2.29
N ALA A 189 1.30 -26.00 3.05
CA ALA A 189 2.63 -26.38 2.57
C ALA A 189 2.45 -27.67 1.79
N ASP A 190 2.77 -27.66 0.49
CA ASP A 190 2.86 -28.88 -0.33
C ASP A 190 3.71 -29.98 0.34
#